data_AF-A0A267MGP5-F1
#
_entry.id   AF-A0A267MGP5-F1
#
_cell.length_a   1.000
_cell.length_b   1.000
_cell.length_c   1.000
_cell.angle_alpha   90.00
_cell.angle_beta   90.00
_cell.angle_gamma   90.00
#
_symmetry.space_group_name_H-M   'P 1'
#
loop_
_entity.id
_entity.type
_entity.pdbx_description
1 polymer ?
#
loop_
_entity_poly.entity_id
_entity_poly.type
_entity_poly.pdbx_seq_one_letter_code
_entity_poly.pdbx_strand_id
1 'polypeptide(L)'
;MNRILHILKNHSLEEMFYTENMKEFQWIWFNNETLKDIFINLSLYDEREEEINKYIQEENFKEIEEFFTGLFKEKGFELMDQNLFASLEEGYKTTKDIDTVIYLNDKYYKKLHIKCMKEYGWILMAMAIDTYKNLASHYESKEKVYEEMYEDNSRMLEEVLSTGEYKHMIGTWKLDRECGLLRFYKGKKFYNSWSKEEVEAIFRNKH
;
A
#
# COMPACT_ATOMS: atom_id res chain seq x y z
N MET A 1 -17.16 22.06 -10.76
CA MET A 1 -17.31 21.01 -9.74
C MET A 1 -18.23 19.95 -10.31
N ASN A 2 -17.79 18.69 -10.36
CA ASN A 2 -18.55 17.62 -11.01
C ASN A 2 -19.89 17.36 -10.29
N ARG A 3 -20.98 17.25 -11.04
CA ARG A 3 -22.34 17.05 -10.51
C ARG A 3 -22.47 15.74 -9.75
N ILE A 4 -21.77 14.70 -10.18
CA ILE A 4 -21.77 13.39 -9.51
C ILE A 4 -21.12 13.47 -8.12
N LEU A 5 -19.95 14.10 -8.01
CA LEU A 5 -19.31 14.33 -6.70
C LEU A 5 -20.17 15.19 -5.78
N HIS A 6 -20.91 16.16 -6.32
CA HIS A 6 -21.82 16.97 -5.51
C HIS A 6 -22.95 16.14 -4.91
N ILE A 7 -23.46 15.15 -5.66
CA ILE A 7 -24.48 14.21 -5.15
C ILE A 7 -23.87 13.36 -4.04
N LEU A 8 -22.72 12.72 -4.30
CA LEU A 8 -22.05 11.86 -3.32
C LEU A 8 -21.74 12.60 -2.01
N LYS A 9 -21.36 13.89 -2.06
CA LYS A 9 -21.11 14.71 -0.86
C LYS A 9 -22.28 14.86 0.10
N ASN A 10 -23.52 14.60 -0.35
CA ASN A 10 -24.72 14.71 0.47
C ASN A 10 -25.11 13.39 1.14
N HIS A 11 -24.34 12.33 0.93
CA HIS A 11 -24.59 11.01 1.50
C HIS A 11 -23.44 10.59 2.42
N SER A 12 -23.79 9.84 3.45
CA SER A 12 -22.84 9.18 4.35
C SER A 12 -22.27 7.91 3.71
N LEU A 13 -21.10 7.48 4.18
CA LEU A 13 -20.54 6.18 3.77
C LEU A 13 -21.48 5.02 4.12
N GLU A 14 -22.18 5.10 5.26
CA GLU A 14 -23.18 4.11 5.66
C GLU A 14 -24.30 3.94 4.62
N GLU A 15 -24.83 5.05 4.08
CA GLU A 15 -25.83 5.02 3.01
C GLU A 15 -25.24 4.46 1.70
N MET A 16 -24.03 4.89 1.34
CA MET A 16 -23.35 4.45 0.11
C MET A 16 -23.06 2.94 0.10
N PHE A 17 -22.67 2.38 1.24
CA PHE A 17 -22.33 0.97 1.40
C PHE A 17 -23.48 0.12 1.95
N TYR A 18 -24.68 0.69 2.08
CA TYR A 18 -25.88 0.02 2.59
C TYR A 18 -25.63 -0.73 3.91
N THR A 19 -25.02 -0.04 4.87
CA THR A 19 -24.69 -0.56 6.20
C THR A 19 -25.15 0.40 7.30
N GLU A 20 -25.43 -0.12 8.49
CA GLU A 20 -25.70 0.73 9.66
C GLU A 20 -24.41 1.26 10.31
N ASN A 21 -23.27 0.57 10.09
CA ASN A 21 -22.02 0.88 10.78
C ASN A 21 -20.80 0.43 9.98
N MET A 22 -20.07 1.40 9.41
CA MET A 22 -18.84 1.13 8.65
C MET A 22 -17.79 0.33 9.46
N LYS A 23 -17.78 0.42 10.80
CA LYS A 23 -16.78 -0.27 11.63
C LYS A 23 -16.92 -1.79 11.64
N GLU A 24 -18.01 -2.33 11.13
CA GLU A 24 -18.21 -3.78 10.99
C GLU A 24 -17.30 -4.38 9.91
N PHE A 25 -16.93 -3.58 8.91
CA PHE A 25 -15.98 -3.99 7.88
C PHE A 25 -14.55 -3.96 8.40
N GLN A 26 -13.85 -5.08 8.24
CA GLN A 26 -12.39 -5.13 8.44
C GLN A 26 -11.67 -4.38 7.34
N TRP A 27 -12.15 -4.54 6.12
CA TRP A 27 -11.58 -3.96 4.93
C TRP A 27 -12.62 -3.86 3.82
N ILE A 28 -12.40 -2.95 2.87
CA ILE A 28 -13.25 -2.67 1.73
C ILE A 28 -12.35 -2.48 0.51
N TRP A 29 -12.61 -3.22 -0.57
CA TRP A 29 -12.05 -2.88 -1.88
C TRP A 29 -12.89 -1.77 -2.52
N PHE A 30 -12.23 -0.84 -3.20
CA PHE A 30 -12.90 0.24 -3.89
C PHE A 30 -12.35 0.36 -5.31
N ASN A 31 -13.25 0.26 -6.27
CA ASN A 31 -12.97 0.38 -7.68
C ASN A 31 -14.22 0.90 -8.42
N ASN A 32 -14.16 0.94 -9.75
CA ASN A 32 -15.27 1.39 -10.58
C ASN A 32 -16.55 0.53 -10.44
N GLU A 33 -16.45 -0.75 -10.09
CA GLU A 33 -17.62 -1.60 -9.83
C GLU A 33 -18.26 -1.23 -8.49
N THR A 34 -17.46 -1.10 -7.42
CA THR A 34 -17.94 -0.60 -6.12
C THR A 34 -18.65 0.74 -6.26
N LEU A 35 -18.12 1.64 -7.11
CA LEU A 35 -18.73 2.93 -7.35
C LEU A 35 -20.11 2.82 -8.01
N LYS A 36 -20.32 1.86 -8.92
CA LYS A 36 -21.66 1.58 -9.49
C LYS A 36 -22.61 1.08 -8.42
N ASP A 37 -22.16 0.15 -7.58
CA ASP A 37 -22.96 -0.39 -6.48
C ASP A 37 -23.39 0.72 -5.51
N ILE A 38 -22.53 1.71 -5.25
CA ILE A 38 -22.87 2.89 -4.45
C ILE A 38 -24.04 3.67 -5.07
N PHE A 39 -24.02 3.93 -6.38
CA PHE A 39 -25.15 4.61 -7.02
C PHE A 39 -26.44 3.79 -7.01
N ILE A 40 -26.33 2.46 -7.10
CA ILE A 40 -27.47 1.55 -6.98
C ILE A 40 -28.06 1.62 -5.56
N ASN A 41 -27.21 1.55 -4.53
CA ASN A 41 -27.63 1.64 -3.12
C ASN A 41 -28.32 2.97 -2.80
N LEU A 42 -27.88 4.05 -3.43
CA LEU A 42 -28.51 5.37 -3.28
C LEU A 42 -29.81 5.53 -4.11
N SER A 43 -30.25 4.49 -4.83
CA SER A 43 -31.40 4.55 -5.75
C SER A 43 -31.25 5.63 -6.83
N LEU A 44 -30.02 5.89 -7.27
CA LEU A 44 -29.69 6.93 -8.26
C LEU A 44 -29.30 6.37 -9.62
N TYR A 45 -29.03 5.06 -9.70
CA TYR A 45 -28.48 4.44 -10.91
C TYR A 45 -29.47 4.45 -12.08
N ASP A 46 -30.69 3.96 -11.89
CA ASP A 46 -31.67 3.81 -12.99
C ASP A 46 -32.05 5.14 -13.66
N GLU A 47 -32.12 6.23 -12.91
CA GLU A 47 -32.46 7.56 -13.45
C GLU A 47 -31.28 8.25 -14.16
N ARG A 48 -30.05 7.78 -13.93
CA ARG A 48 -28.80 8.48 -14.31
C ARG A 48 -27.74 7.56 -14.89
N GLU A 49 -28.12 6.38 -15.36
CA GLU A 49 -27.19 5.33 -15.78
C GLU A 49 -26.18 5.83 -16.82
N GLU A 50 -26.64 6.54 -17.85
CA GLU A 50 -25.76 7.10 -18.89
C GLU A 50 -24.79 8.16 -18.33
N GLU A 51 -25.25 9.02 -17.42
CA GLU A 51 -24.44 10.06 -16.76
C GLU A 51 -23.36 9.43 -15.86
N ILE A 52 -23.74 8.41 -15.09
CA ILE A 52 -22.86 7.67 -14.18
C ILE A 52 -21.83 6.87 -14.98
N ASN A 53 -22.25 6.09 -15.97
CA ASN A 53 -21.32 5.29 -16.77
C ASN A 53 -20.34 6.18 -17.53
N LYS A 54 -20.80 7.32 -18.05
CA LYS A 54 -19.91 8.31 -18.67
C LYS A 54 -18.91 8.88 -17.65
N TYR A 55 -19.37 9.25 -16.45
CA TYR A 55 -18.48 9.74 -15.40
C TYR A 55 -17.40 8.71 -14.97
N ILE A 56 -17.79 7.44 -14.88
CA ILE A 56 -16.87 6.33 -14.59
C ILE A 56 -15.86 6.13 -15.73
N GLN A 57 -16.29 6.26 -16.98
CA GLN A 57 -15.45 6.10 -18.18
C GLN A 57 -14.54 7.30 -18.48
N GLU A 58 -14.90 8.51 -18.05
CA GLU A 58 -14.14 9.75 -18.29
C GLU A 58 -12.86 9.88 -17.42
N GLU A 59 -12.39 8.79 -16.80
CA GLU A 59 -11.07 8.65 -16.18
C GLU A 59 -10.68 9.71 -15.13
N ASN A 60 -11.62 10.13 -14.27
CA ASN A 60 -11.25 10.82 -13.03
C ASN A 60 -11.37 9.92 -11.80
N PHE A 61 -11.01 8.63 -11.95
CA PHE A 61 -10.97 7.70 -10.81
C PHE A 61 -10.10 8.25 -9.68
N LYS A 62 -9.03 8.98 -10.01
CA LYS A 62 -8.19 9.68 -9.03
C LYS A 62 -8.96 10.74 -8.22
N GLU A 63 -9.78 11.58 -8.84
CA GLU A 63 -10.59 12.59 -8.12
C GLU A 63 -11.62 11.90 -7.21
N ILE A 64 -12.18 10.77 -7.66
CA ILE A 64 -13.12 9.96 -6.89
C ILE A 64 -12.41 9.28 -5.71
N GLU A 65 -11.26 8.66 -5.97
CA GLU A 65 -10.42 8.02 -4.97
C GLU A 65 -9.99 9.05 -3.90
N GLU A 66 -9.58 10.25 -4.30
CA GLU A 66 -9.25 11.33 -3.36
C GLU A 66 -10.45 11.72 -2.48
N PHE A 67 -11.64 11.82 -3.08
CA PHE A 67 -12.88 12.08 -2.33
C PHE A 67 -13.20 10.97 -1.33
N PHE A 68 -13.23 9.71 -1.76
CA PHE A 68 -13.53 8.57 -0.90
C PHE A 68 -12.45 8.37 0.17
N THR A 69 -11.17 8.59 -0.17
CA THR A 69 -10.07 8.52 0.80
C THR A 69 -10.27 9.48 1.96
N GLY A 70 -10.77 10.70 1.70
CA GLY A 70 -11.15 11.63 2.76
C GLY A 70 -12.23 11.06 3.69
N LEU A 71 -13.33 10.56 3.11
CA LEU A 71 -14.44 10.00 3.86
C LEU A 71 -14.04 8.75 4.67
N PHE A 72 -13.26 7.85 4.07
CA PHE A 72 -12.78 6.64 4.74
C PHE A 72 -11.87 6.97 5.92
N LYS A 73 -10.97 7.95 5.77
CA LYS A 73 -10.11 8.41 6.87
C LYS A 73 -10.92 8.97 8.03
N GLU A 74 -11.97 9.75 7.77
CA GLU A 74 -12.87 10.25 8.81
C GLU A 74 -13.56 9.12 9.59
N LYS A 75 -13.76 7.95 8.97
CA LYS A 75 -14.30 6.75 9.60
C LYS A 75 -13.24 5.83 10.24
N GLY A 76 -11.97 6.22 10.21
CA GLY A 76 -10.87 5.45 10.78
C GLY A 76 -10.39 4.30 9.89
N PHE A 77 -10.49 4.48 8.58
CA PHE A 77 -9.89 3.57 7.59
C PHE A 77 -8.59 4.16 7.02
N GLU A 78 -7.62 3.28 6.82
CA GLU A 78 -6.34 3.57 6.20
C GLU A 78 -6.23 2.88 4.83
N LEU A 79 -5.51 3.51 3.92
CA LEU A 79 -5.28 3.01 2.57
C LEU A 79 -4.10 2.02 2.56
N MET A 80 -4.21 0.96 1.79
CA MET A 80 -3.09 0.04 1.49
C MET A 80 -3.13 -0.37 0.01
N ASP A 81 -1.96 -0.43 -0.63
CA ASP A 81 -1.84 -0.96 -2.00
C ASP A 81 -2.38 -2.39 -2.09
N GLN A 82 -3.08 -2.66 -3.18
CA GLN A 82 -3.70 -3.95 -3.42
C GLN A 82 -2.69 -5.10 -3.47
N ASN A 83 -1.49 -4.90 -4.02
CA ASN A 83 -0.49 -5.96 -4.12
C ASN A 83 0.12 -6.27 -2.76
N LEU A 84 0.38 -5.23 -1.95
CA LEU A 84 0.78 -5.41 -0.56
C LEU A 84 -0.31 -6.16 0.23
N PHE A 85 -1.56 -5.73 0.11
CA PHE A 85 -2.69 -6.40 0.75
C PHE A 85 -2.78 -7.87 0.35
N ALA A 86 -2.68 -8.18 -0.95
CA ALA A 86 -2.69 -9.56 -1.46
C ALA A 86 -1.54 -10.43 -0.93
N SER A 87 -0.40 -9.83 -0.58
CA SER A 87 0.72 -10.57 0.03
C SER A 87 0.51 -10.90 1.50
N LEU A 88 -0.42 -10.20 2.18
CA LEU A 88 -0.66 -10.31 3.62
C LEU A 88 -2.00 -10.97 3.94
N GLU A 89 -3.01 -10.82 3.08
CA GLU A 89 -4.37 -11.34 3.26
C GLU A 89 -4.54 -12.67 2.53
N GLU A 90 -4.79 -13.74 3.29
CA GLU A 90 -5.01 -15.06 2.73
C GLU A 90 -6.30 -15.11 1.90
N GLY A 91 -6.19 -15.65 0.68
CA GLY A 91 -7.34 -15.82 -0.22
C GLY A 91 -7.69 -14.58 -1.05
N TYR A 92 -7.11 -13.41 -0.76
CA TYR A 92 -7.27 -12.24 -1.62
C TYR A 92 -6.50 -12.42 -2.94
N LYS A 93 -7.10 -12.01 -4.06
CA LYS A 93 -6.46 -12.02 -5.38
C LYS A 93 -6.56 -10.63 -5.99
N THR A 94 -5.45 -10.16 -6.52
CA THR A 94 -5.40 -8.85 -7.17
C THR A 94 -6.27 -8.84 -8.43
N THR A 95 -7.05 -7.78 -8.59
CA THR A 95 -7.65 -7.39 -9.88
C THR A 95 -6.55 -6.85 -10.78
N LYS A 96 -6.46 -7.34 -12.02
CA LYS A 96 -5.41 -6.93 -12.97
C LYS A 96 -5.88 -5.86 -13.95
N ASP A 97 -7.18 -5.86 -14.27
CA ASP A 97 -7.75 -5.06 -15.34
C ASP A 97 -8.53 -3.85 -14.81
N ILE A 98 -8.55 -3.64 -13.49
CA ILE A 98 -9.33 -2.61 -12.81
C ILE A 98 -8.49 -2.00 -11.69
N ASP A 99 -8.28 -0.68 -11.74
CA ASP A 99 -7.67 0.07 -10.65
C ASP A 99 -8.51 -0.11 -9.37
N THR A 100 -7.88 -0.68 -8.34
CA THR A 100 -8.55 -1.05 -7.11
C THR A 100 -7.68 -0.66 -5.93
N VAL A 101 -8.30 0.03 -4.98
CA VAL A 101 -7.66 0.42 -3.72
C VAL A 101 -8.30 -0.30 -2.55
N ILE A 102 -7.52 -0.55 -1.49
CA ILE A 102 -8.00 -1.26 -0.30
C ILE A 102 -8.02 -0.31 0.89
N TYR A 103 -9.21 -0.13 1.47
CA TYR A 103 -9.40 0.59 2.71
C TYR A 103 -9.51 -0.41 3.86
N LEU A 104 -8.70 -0.23 4.90
CA LEU A 104 -8.58 -1.11 6.05
C LEU A 104 -8.97 -0.35 7.30
N ASN A 105 -9.83 -0.90 8.16
CA ASN A 105 -10.06 -0.24 9.44
C ASN A 105 -8.75 -0.22 10.27
N ASP A 106 -8.58 0.79 11.13
CA ASP A 106 -7.33 1.00 11.88
C ASP A 106 -6.83 -0.25 12.64
N LYS A 107 -7.75 -1.03 13.23
CA LYS A 107 -7.39 -2.26 13.94
C LYS A 107 -6.84 -3.31 12.99
N TYR A 108 -7.44 -3.48 11.81
CA TYR A 108 -7.02 -4.44 10.81
C TYR A 108 -5.73 -3.99 10.13
N TYR A 109 -5.64 -2.71 9.78
CA TYR A 109 -4.43 -2.09 9.26
C TYR A 109 -3.23 -2.35 10.17
N LYS A 110 -3.35 -2.07 11.49
CA LYS A 110 -2.28 -2.33 12.46
C LYS A 110 -1.87 -3.80 12.53
N LYS A 111 -2.84 -4.73 12.48
CA LYS A 111 -2.58 -6.17 12.45
C LYS A 111 -1.74 -6.54 11.21
N LEU A 112 -2.15 -6.07 10.03
CA LEU A 112 -1.43 -6.35 8.78
C LEU A 112 -0.07 -5.66 8.72
N HIS A 113 0.04 -4.44 9.25
CA HIS A 113 1.31 -3.73 9.35
C HIS A 113 2.31 -4.49 10.24
N ILE A 114 1.89 -4.98 11.41
CA ILE A 114 2.74 -5.84 12.26
C ILE A 114 3.15 -7.12 11.53
N LYS A 115 2.23 -7.75 10.78
CA LYS A 115 2.54 -8.93 9.96
C LYS A 115 3.59 -8.58 8.89
N CYS A 116 3.40 -7.49 8.16
CA CYS A 116 4.32 -6.98 7.16
C CYS A 116 5.72 -6.75 7.73
N MET A 117 5.84 -6.06 8.87
CA MET A 117 7.13 -5.81 9.50
C MET A 117 7.82 -7.11 9.98
N LYS A 118 7.06 -8.09 10.49
CA LYS A 118 7.62 -9.39 10.88
C LYS A 118 8.10 -10.22 9.69
N GLU A 119 7.38 -10.16 8.57
CA GLU A 119 7.70 -10.94 7.38
C GLU A 119 8.81 -10.30 6.56
N TYR A 120 8.73 -8.99 6.34
CA TYR A 120 9.52 -8.24 5.37
C TYR A 120 10.42 -7.16 5.97
N GLY A 121 10.35 -6.88 7.28
CA GLY A 121 11.17 -5.84 7.91
C GLY A 121 12.69 -6.04 7.74
N TRP A 122 13.12 -7.29 7.50
CA TRP A 122 14.52 -7.59 7.16
C TRP A 122 14.97 -6.91 5.84
N ILE A 123 14.07 -6.59 4.92
CA ILE A 123 14.38 -5.84 3.69
C ILE A 123 14.90 -4.45 4.06
N LEU A 124 14.21 -3.74 4.96
CA LEU A 124 14.61 -2.41 5.43
C LEU A 124 15.96 -2.45 6.16
N MET A 125 16.19 -3.50 6.96
CA MET A 125 17.47 -3.75 7.60
C MET A 125 18.60 -4.00 6.59
N ALA A 126 18.34 -4.78 5.54
CA ALA A 126 19.29 -5.04 4.46
C ALA A 126 19.65 -3.74 3.71
N MET A 127 18.63 -2.93 3.41
CA MET A 127 18.80 -1.62 2.78
C MET A 127 19.64 -0.69 3.65
N ALA A 128 19.42 -0.67 4.97
CA ALA A 128 20.24 0.10 5.90
C ALA A 128 21.71 -0.35 5.89
N ILE A 129 21.98 -1.65 5.86
CA ILE A 129 23.35 -2.20 5.74
C ILE A 129 24.01 -1.72 4.45
N ASP A 130 23.32 -1.83 3.32
CA ASP A 130 23.86 -1.43 2.02
C ASP A 130 24.09 0.08 1.94
N THR A 131 23.16 0.88 2.49
CA THR A 131 23.28 2.32 2.54
C THR A 131 24.47 2.75 3.38
N TYR A 132 24.62 2.21 4.58
CA TYR A 132 25.78 2.45 5.44
C TYR A 132 27.11 2.11 4.74
N LYS A 133 27.19 0.92 4.11
CA LYS A 133 28.43 0.43 3.50
C LYS A 133 28.78 1.12 2.17
N ASN A 134 27.77 1.49 1.37
CA ASN A 134 27.99 1.79 -0.04
C ASN A 134 27.48 3.16 -0.49
N LEU A 135 26.57 3.81 0.23
CA LEU A 135 25.89 5.02 -0.23
C LEU A 135 26.08 6.23 0.69
N ALA A 136 26.17 6.03 2.00
CA ALA A 136 26.16 7.10 2.99
C ALA A 136 27.22 6.87 4.07
N SER A 137 28.49 7.14 3.75
CA SER A 137 29.64 6.93 4.65
C SER A 137 29.73 7.91 5.83
N HIS A 138 28.78 8.83 5.97
CA HIS A 138 28.76 9.82 7.04
C HIS A 138 28.04 9.34 8.31
N TYR A 139 27.26 8.27 8.21
CA TYR A 139 26.61 7.67 9.36
C TYR A 139 27.63 6.90 10.21
N GLU A 140 27.42 6.94 11.53
CA GLU A 140 28.28 6.27 12.51
C GLU A 140 28.11 4.74 12.46
N SER A 141 26.89 4.27 12.17
CA SER A 141 26.56 2.85 12.14
C SER A 141 25.37 2.55 11.21
N LYS A 142 25.21 1.26 10.88
CA LYS A 142 24.05 0.74 10.13
C LYS A 142 22.74 0.89 10.92
N GLU A 143 22.80 0.83 12.24
CA GLU A 143 21.65 1.01 13.13
C GLU A 143 21.11 2.43 13.04
N LYS A 144 22.00 3.43 13.06
CA LYS A 144 21.61 4.83 12.92
C LYS A 144 21.00 5.12 11.54
N VAL A 145 21.54 4.48 10.49
CA VAL A 145 20.91 4.50 9.15
C VAL A 145 19.52 3.89 9.19
N TYR A 146 19.35 2.74 9.84
CA TYR A 146 18.05 2.09 9.98
C TYR A 146 17.05 2.99 10.70
N GLU A 147 17.39 3.48 11.90
CA GLU A 147 16.54 4.38 12.71
C GLU A 147 16.16 5.67 11.96
N GLU A 148 17.12 6.33 11.29
CA GLU A 148 16.85 7.64 10.67
C GLU A 148 16.17 7.55 9.30
N MET A 149 16.33 6.45 8.55
CA MET A 149 15.87 6.37 7.15
C MET A 149 14.84 5.26 6.88
N TYR A 150 14.85 4.19 7.66
CA TYR A 150 14.16 2.94 7.30
C TYR A 150 13.19 2.44 8.37
N GLU A 151 13.36 2.77 9.65
CA GLU A 151 12.48 2.32 10.72
C GLU A 151 11.03 2.68 10.43
N ASP A 152 10.15 1.68 10.54
CA ASP A 152 8.71 1.77 10.24
C ASP A 152 8.34 2.35 8.86
N ASN A 153 9.27 2.35 7.90
CA ASN A 153 9.05 2.86 6.55
C ASN A 153 8.29 1.85 5.67
N SER A 154 7.03 1.63 6.04
CA SER A 154 6.10 0.74 5.34
C SER A 154 5.88 1.08 3.87
N ARG A 155 5.96 2.37 3.51
CA ARG A 155 5.86 2.82 2.11
C ARG A 155 7.01 2.28 1.25
N MET A 156 8.20 2.19 1.81
CA MET A 156 9.34 1.62 1.08
C MET A 156 9.19 0.11 0.90
N LEU A 157 8.67 -0.60 1.92
CA LEU A 157 8.32 -2.01 1.78
C LEU A 157 7.24 -2.21 0.72
N GLU A 158 6.19 -1.39 0.73
CA GLU A 158 5.13 -1.40 -0.25
C GLU A 158 5.70 -1.26 -1.67
N GLU A 159 6.58 -0.30 -1.91
CA GLU A 159 7.19 -0.11 -3.23
C GLU A 159 8.04 -1.32 -3.67
N VAL A 160 8.91 -1.84 -2.77
CA VAL A 160 9.73 -3.04 -3.06
C VAL A 160 8.86 -4.25 -3.33
N LEU A 161 7.80 -4.45 -2.54
CA LEU A 161 6.92 -5.58 -2.69
C LEU A 161 6.13 -5.43 -4.00
N SER A 162 5.47 -4.31 -4.24
CA SER A 162 4.56 -4.15 -5.39
C SER A 162 5.30 -4.12 -6.72
N THR A 163 6.47 -3.48 -6.80
CA THR A 163 7.22 -3.35 -8.07
C THR A 163 8.35 -4.37 -8.23
N GLY A 164 8.75 -5.03 -7.14
CA GLY A 164 9.93 -5.90 -7.10
C GLY A 164 11.26 -5.13 -7.00
N GLU A 165 11.27 -3.80 -7.03
CA GLU A 165 12.48 -3.00 -6.87
C GLU A 165 12.26 -1.68 -6.12
N TYR A 166 13.34 -1.15 -5.55
CA TYR A 166 13.36 0.21 -5.00
C TYR A 166 14.65 0.90 -5.41
N LYS A 167 14.55 2.19 -5.75
CA LYS A 167 15.68 3.00 -6.20
C LYS A 167 15.85 4.21 -5.32
N HIS A 168 17.06 4.42 -4.84
CA HIS A 168 17.41 5.61 -4.09
C HIS A 168 18.83 6.06 -4.40
N MET A 169 18.98 7.31 -4.83
CA MET A 169 20.24 7.84 -5.39
C MET A 169 20.78 6.91 -6.52
N ILE A 170 21.99 6.38 -6.36
CA ILE A 170 22.60 5.40 -7.28
C ILE A 170 22.39 3.94 -6.81
N GLY A 171 21.67 3.73 -5.71
CA GLY A 171 21.34 2.41 -5.18
C GLY A 171 20.07 1.84 -5.80
N THR A 172 20.07 0.53 -6.08
CA THR A 172 18.89 -0.21 -6.52
C THR A 172 18.82 -1.53 -5.78
N TRP A 173 17.70 -1.77 -5.11
CA TRP A 173 17.38 -3.03 -4.44
C TRP A 173 16.34 -3.76 -5.26
N LYS A 174 16.54 -5.06 -5.49
CA LYS A 174 15.62 -5.91 -6.24
C LYS A 174 15.25 -7.13 -5.41
N LEU A 175 13.96 -7.32 -5.17
CA LEU A 175 13.46 -8.47 -4.42
C LEU A 175 13.20 -9.63 -5.38
N ASP A 176 13.95 -10.70 -5.20
CA ASP A 176 13.67 -12.00 -5.81
C ASP A 176 12.79 -12.80 -4.87
N ARG A 177 11.49 -12.81 -5.16
CA ARG A 177 10.49 -13.50 -4.34
C ARG A 177 10.61 -15.02 -4.41
N GLU A 178 11.08 -15.57 -5.53
CA GLU A 178 11.23 -17.02 -5.70
C GLU A 178 12.37 -17.56 -4.84
N CYS A 179 13.48 -16.83 -4.80
CA CYS A 179 14.65 -17.20 -4.02
C CYS A 179 14.61 -16.66 -2.57
N GLY A 180 13.69 -15.74 -2.26
CA GLY A 180 13.64 -15.05 -0.96
C GLY A 180 14.85 -14.16 -0.70
N LEU A 181 15.40 -13.52 -1.74
CA LEU A 181 16.64 -12.74 -1.67
C LEU A 181 16.43 -11.29 -2.09
N LEU A 182 17.06 -10.36 -1.37
CA LEU A 182 17.18 -8.97 -1.78
C LEU A 182 18.56 -8.73 -2.42
N ARG A 183 18.60 -8.33 -3.69
CA ARG A 183 19.84 -8.04 -4.42
C ARG A 183 20.09 -6.53 -4.49
N PHE A 184 21.29 -6.10 -4.12
CA PHE A 184 21.70 -4.70 -4.17
C PHE A 184 22.68 -4.40 -5.31
N TYR A 185 22.39 -3.31 -6.00
CA TYR A 185 23.19 -2.77 -7.09
C TYR A 185 23.52 -1.30 -6.81
N LYS A 186 24.75 -0.90 -7.14
CA LYS A 186 25.17 0.51 -7.18
C LYS A 186 25.45 0.87 -8.64
N GLY A 187 24.59 1.71 -9.23
CA GLY A 187 24.50 1.89 -10.67
C GLY A 187 24.12 0.57 -11.36
N LYS A 188 24.96 0.09 -12.28
CA LYS A 188 24.75 -1.19 -12.98
C LYS A 188 25.52 -2.37 -12.37
N LYS A 189 26.29 -2.14 -11.30
CA LYS A 189 27.17 -3.15 -10.71
C LYS A 189 26.48 -3.82 -9.53
N PHE A 190 26.49 -5.14 -9.50
CA PHE A 190 26.04 -5.95 -8.37
C PHE A 190 27.05 -5.87 -7.21
N TYR A 191 26.55 -5.76 -5.98
CA TYR A 191 27.37 -5.69 -4.77
C TYR A 191 27.09 -6.81 -3.79
N ASN A 192 25.82 -7.00 -3.39
CA ASN A 192 25.43 -7.97 -2.38
C ASN A 192 24.07 -8.60 -2.70
N SER A 193 23.85 -9.76 -2.09
CA SER A 193 22.53 -10.35 -1.92
C SER A 193 22.31 -10.68 -0.46
N TRP A 194 21.08 -10.51 0.01
CA TRP A 194 20.71 -10.72 1.40
C TRP A 194 19.56 -11.70 1.52
N SER A 195 19.72 -12.71 2.36
CA SER A 195 18.61 -13.47 2.93
C SER A 195 18.14 -12.85 4.26
N LYS A 196 16.94 -13.22 4.69
CA LYS A 196 16.39 -12.81 5.98
C LYS A 196 17.31 -13.21 7.14
N GLU A 197 17.75 -14.47 7.14
CA GLU A 197 18.55 -15.06 8.22
C GLU A 197 19.89 -14.34 8.40
N GLU A 198 20.56 -14.02 7.29
CA GLU A 198 21.83 -13.28 7.30
C GLU A 198 21.67 -11.88 7.88
N VAL A 199 20.66 -11.14 7.41
CA VAL A 199 20.42 -9.77 7.84
C VAL A 199 20.05 -9.72 9.32
N GLU A 200 19.14 -10.59 9.75
CA GLU A 200 18.77 -10.69 11.15
C GLU A 200 19.95 -11.12 12.03
N ALA A 201 20.85 -11.98 11.55
CA ALA A 201 22.07 -12.33 12.29
C ALA A 201 23.00 -11.12 12.47
N ILE A 202 23.14 -10.29 11.42
CA ILE A 202 23.95 -9.07 11.47
C ILE A 202 23.39 -8.05 12.48
N PHE A 203 22.06 -7.91 12.58
CA PHE A 203 21.43 -7.01 13.54
C PHE A 203 21.34 -7.60 14.96
N ARG A 204 21.28 -8.94 15.10
CA ARG A 204 21.28 -9.64 16.41
C ARG A 204 22.65 -9.68 17.07
N ASN A 205 23.73 -9.79 16.28
CA ASN A 205 25.10 -9.82 16.78
C ASN A 205 25.56 -8.43 17.22
N LYS A 206 24.97 -7.97 18.32
CA LYS A 206 25.50 -6.89 19.15
C LYS A 206 26.70 -7.45 19.91
N HIS A 207 27.89 -6.96 19.59
CA HIS A 207 29.02 -7.00 20.53
C HIS A 207 29.14 -5.64 21.18
#